data_AF-A0A354M7N3-F1
#
_entry.id   AF-A0A354M7N3-F1
#
_cell.length_a   1.000
_cell.length_b   1.000
_cell.length_c   1.000
_cell.angle_alpha   90.00
_cell.angle_beta   90.00
_cell.angle_gamma   90.00
#
_symmetry.space_group_name_H-M   'P 1'
#
loop_
_entity.id
_entity.type
_entity.pdbx_description
1 polymer ?
#
loop_
_entity_poly.entity_id
_entity_poly.type
_entity_poly.pdbx_seq_one_letter_code
_entity_poly.pdbx_strand_id
1 'polypeptide(L)' 'MKEATKDRAEILGEYILDTGATVRAAAKVFKISKSTVHTAVTIQNGLCGW' A
#
# COMPACT_ATOMS: atom_id res chain seq x y z
N MET A 1 -6.37 24.36 -5.78
CA MET A 1 -6.86 23.04 -5.33
C MET A 1 -5.75 22.04 -5.62
N LYS A 2 -5.08 21.51 -4.60
CA LYS A 2 -4.10 20.43 -4.82
C LYS A 2 -4.94 19.24 -5.27
N GLU A 3 -4.82 18.84 -6.53
CA GLU A 3 -5.27 17.51 -6.95
C GLU A 3 -4.59 16.54 -5.99
N ALA A 4 -5.34 16.01 -5.03
CA ALA A 4 -4.87 14.94 -4.19
C ALA A 4 -4.81 13.73 -5.10
N THR A 5 -3.73 13.61 -5.87
CA THR A 5 -3.31 12.34 -6.45
C THR A 5 -3.28 11.38 -5.28
N LYS A 6 -4.33 10.54 -5.14
CA LYS A 6 -4.46 9.60 -4.03
C LYS A 6 -3.12 8.89 -3.89
N ASP A 7 -2.50 9.05 -2.73
CA ASP A 7 -1.18 8.49 -2.52
C ASP A 7 -1.29 6.98 -2.74
N ARG A 8 -0.30 6.41 -3.44
CA ARG A 8 -0.30 4.98 -3.79
C ARG A 8 -0.52 4.08 -2.57
N ALA A 9 -0.08 4.53 -1.41
CA ALA A 9 -0.28 3.85 -0.13
C ALA A 9 -1.73 3.89 0.37
N GLU A 10 -2.48 4.97 0.12
CA GLU A 10 -3.91 5.06 0.42
C GLU A 10 -4.71 4.08 -0.46
N ILE A 11 -4.42 4.04 -1.77
CA ILE A 11 -5.06 3.09 -2.70
C ILE A 11 -4.77 1.63 -2.28
N LEU A 12 -3.52 1.32 -1.92
CA LEU A 12 -3.14 -0.02 -1.47
C LEU A 12 -3.76 -0.37 -0.12
N GLY A 13 -3.84 0.60 0.80
CA GLY A 13 -4.47 0.44 2.11
C GLY A 13 -5.97 0.18 2.01
N GLU A 14 -6.68 1.01 1.24
CA GLU A 14 -8.11 0.83 0.94
C GLU A 14 -8.37 -0.54 0.30
N TYR A 15 -7.59 -0.92 -0.71
CA TYR A 15 -7.74 -2.23 -1.34
C TYR A 15 -7.59 -3.38 -0.35
N ILE A 16 -6.57 -3.32 0.53
CA ILE A 16 -6.32 -4.36 1.53
C ILE A 16 -7.46 -4.41 2.57
N LEU A 17 -7.99 -3.26 2.99
CA LEU A 17 -9.10 -3.19 3.93
C LEU A 17 -10.41 -3.71 3.32
N ASP A 18 -10.75 -3.28 2.10
CA ASP A 18 -11.98 -3.67 1.42
C ASP A 18 -12.00 -5.16 1.07
N THR A 19 -10.87 -5.71 0.64
CA THR A 19 -10.78 -7.12 0.21
C THR A 19 -10.33 -8.07 1.30
N GLY A 20 -9.82 -7.56 2.44
CA GLY A 20 -9.13 -8.37 3.44
C GLY A 20 -7.87 -9.07 2.91
N ALA A 21 -7.35 -8.65 1.76
CA ALA A 21 -6.27 -9.34 1.07
C ALA A 21 -4.91 -9.10 1.75
N THR A 22 -4.07 -10.12 1.76
CA THR A 22 -2.70 -9.96 2.27
C THR A 22 -1.86 -9.06 1.35
N VAL A 23 -0.83 -8.42 1.91
CA VAL A 23 0.17 -7.60 1.18
C VAL A 23 0.71 -8.31 -0.08
N ARG A 24 0.89 -9.64 0.00
CA ARG A 24 1.38 -10.46 -1.12
C ARG A 24 0.35 -10.64 -2.23
N ALA A 25 -0.93 -10.75 -1.88
CA ALA A 25 -2.02 -10.80 -2.85
C ALA A 25 -2.20 -9.44 -3.53
N ALA A 26 -2.19 -8.34 -2.77
CA ALA A 26 -2.21 -6.98 -3.31
C ALA A 26 -1.02 -6.74 -4.28
N ALA A 27 0.20 -7.13 -3.90
CA ALA A 27 1.37 -7.03 -4.76
C ALA A 27 1.16 -7.70 -6.14
N LYS A 28 0.53 -8.87 -6.17
CA LYS A 28 0.21 -9.60 -7.42
C LYS A 28 -0.82 -8.85 -8.27
N VAL A 29 -1.84 -8.25 -7.64
CA VAL A 29 -2.92 -7.52 -8.31
C VAL A 29 -2.38 -6.22 -8.93
N PHE A 30 -1.61 -5.47 -8.16
CA PHE A 30 -1.01 -4.21 -8.60
C PHE A 30 0.28 -4.41 -9.43
N LYS A 31 0.67 -5.66 -9.71
CA LYS A 31 1.89 -6.05 -10.45
C LYS A 31 3.16 -5.36 -9.95
N ILE A 32 3.27 -5.22 -8.63
CA ILE A 32 4.37 -4.54 -7.96
C ILE A 32 5.01 -5.49 -6.96
N SER A 33 6.26 -5.22 -6.58
CA SER A 33 6.93 -6.13 -5.66
C SER A 33 6.32 -6.05 -4.26
N LYS A 34 6.35 -7.16 -3.53
CA LYS A 34 5.88 -7.22 -2.13
C LYS A 34 6.60 -6.16 -1.27
N SER A 35 7.91 -5.98 -1.45
CA SER A 35 8.67 -4.95 -0.72
C SER A 35 8.19 -3.55 -1.08
N THR A 36 7.84 -3.27 -2.34
CA THR A 36 7.26 -1.97 -2.71
C THR A 36 5.92 -1.71 -2.03
N VAL A 37 5.03 -2.72 -1.95
CA VAL A 37 3.76 -2.58 -1.19
C VAL A 37 4.03 -2.37 0.29
N HIS A 38 4.95 -3.15 0.85
CA HIS A 38 5.31 -3.06 2.26
C HIS A 38 5.90 -1.68 2.58
N THR A 39 6.87 -1.22 1.81
CA THR A 39 7.47 0.10 1.98
C THR A 39 6.43 1.21 1.80
N ALA A 40 5.53 1.11 0.82
CA ALA A 40 4.47 2.11 0.63
C ALA A 40 3.51 2.19 1.84
N VAL A 41 3.03 1.06 2.33
CA VAL A 41 2.08 1.01 3.47
C VAL A 41 2.77 1.27 4.81
N THR A 42 4.02 0.82 4.98
CA THR A 42 4.79 0.94 6.23
C THR A 42 5.43 2.32 6.41
N ILE A 43 5.96 2.94 5.35
CA ILE A 43 6.54 4.31 5.45
C ILE A 43 5.47 5.30 5.92
N GLN A 44 4.23 5.16 5.44
CA GLN A 44 3.15 6.05 5.84
C GLN A 44 2.69 5.87 7.30
N ASN A 45 2.83 4.65 7.85
CA ASN A 45 2.53 4.37 9.27
C ASN A 45 3.72 4.57 10.22
N GLY A 46 4.87 5.05 9.74
CA GLY A 46 6.02 5.38 10.60
C GLY A 46 6.72 4.19 11.27
N LEU A 47 6.45 2.96 10.84
CA LEU A 47 6.99 1.73 11.43
C LEU A 47 8.28 1.24 10.75
N CYS A 48 9.14 2.15 10.28
CA CYS A 48 10.49 1.79 9.85
C CYS A 48 11.39 1.62 11.08
N GLY A 49 11.49 0.40 11.60
CA GLY A 49 12.32 0.08 12.75
C GLY A 49 12.28 -1.40 13.10
N TRP A 50 12.90 -2.23 12.27
CA TRP A 50 13.46 -3.53 12.63
C TRP A 50 14.86 -3.60 12.04
#